data_AF-A0A5X7I7G5-F1
#
_entry.id   AF-A0A5X7I7G5-F1
#
_cell.length_a   1.000
_cell.length_b   1.000
_cell.length_c   1.000
_cell.angle_alpha   90.00
_cell.angle_beta   90.00
_cell.angle_gamma   90.00
#
_symmetry.space_group_name_H-M   'P 1'
#
loop_
_entity.id
_entity.type
_entity.pdbx_description
1 polymer ?
#
loop_
_entity_poly.entity_id
_entity_poly.type
_entity_poly.pdbx_seq_one_letter_code
_entity_poly.pdbx_strand_id
1 'polypeptide(L)'
;MGLRRSPANYRAGVIVKQKRIERAIELACRYGGTDEMHHLQWVVDQMVRELAGERYAQIVADATSGEDGPDTYKWSVGIAP
;
A
#
# COMPACT_ATOMS: atom_id res chain seq x y z
N MET A 1 26.96 -4.66 18.51
CA MET A 1 26.19 -5.93 18.36
C MET A 1 25.44 -5.87 17.04
N GLY A 2 26.05 -6.32 15.94
CA GLY A 2 25.47 -6.17 14.60
C GLY A 2 24.69 -7.42 14.20
N LEU A 3 23.37 -7.30 14.02
CA LEU A 3 22.51 -8.38 13.52
C LEU A 3 22.86 -8.65 12.05
N ARG A 4 23.83 -9.54 11.80
CA ARG A 4 24.14 -10.02 10.46
C ARG A 4 22.98 -10.91 10.00
N ARG A 5 22.08 -10.36 9.17
CA ARG A 5 20.95 -11.11 8.62
C ARG A 5 21.48 -12.29 7.80
N SER A 6 21.05 -13.52 8.12
CA SER A 6 21.43 -14.72 7.38
C SER A 6 20.97 -14.65 5.90
N PRO A 7 21.71 -15.26 4.94
CA PRO A 7 21.35 -15.24 3.51
C PRO A 7 19.93 -15.77 3.21
N ALA A 8 19.45 -16.73 4.00
CA ALA A 8 18.08 -17.26 3.89
C ALA A 8 17.02 -16.21 4.27
N ASN A 9 17.26 -15.42 5.32
CA ASN A 9 16.35 -14.33 5.74
C ASN A 9 16.32 -13.18 4.73
N TYR A 10 17.45 -12.91 4.07
CA TYR A 10 17.51 -11.94 2.97
C TYR A 10 16.66 -12.40 1.78
N ARG A 11 16.84 -13.65 1.33
CA ARG A 11 16.06 -14.23 0.23
C ARG A 11 14.57 -14.27 0.53
N ALA A 12 14.18 -14.73 1.71
CA ALA A 12 12.77 -14.74 2.13
C ALA A 12 12.17 -13.32 2.10
N GLY A 13 12.91 -12.32 2.59
CA GLY A 13 12.48 -10.92 2.54
C GLY A 13 12.29 -10.38 1.12
N VAL A 14 13.17 -10.76 0.18
CA VAL A 14 13.03 -10.39 -1.24
C VAL A 14 11.78 -11.02 -1.86
N ILE A 15 11.53 -12.31 -1.60
CA ILE A 15 10.35 -13.00 -2.12
C ILE A 15 9.05 -12.39 -1.58
N VAL A 16 8.99 -12.05 -0.28
CA VAL A 16 7.81 -11.40 0.30
C VAL A 16 7.56 -10.03 -0.35
N LYS A 17 8.60 -9.22 -0.59
CA LYS A 17 8.45 -7.95 -1.30
C LYS A 17 7.96 -8.12 -2.74
N GLN A 18 8.52 -9.08 -3.47
CA GLN A 18 8.13 -9.38 -4.84
C GLN A 18 6.65 -9.77 -4.93
N LYS A 19 6.18 -10.63 -4.01
CA LYS A 19 4.76 -11.01 -3.95
C LYS A 19 3.82 -9.81 -3.73
N ARG A 20 4.20 -8.87 -2.86
CA ARG A 20 3.42 -7.65 -2.62
C ARG A 20 3.33 -6.76 -3.85
N ILE A 21 4.44 -6.64 -4.60
CA ILE A 21 4.46 -5.90 -5.88
C ILE A 21 3.53 -6.57 -6.90
N GLU A 22 3.61 -7.89 -7.04
CA GLU A 22 2.75 -8.65 -7.96
C GLU A 22 1.27 -8.50 -7.61
N ARG A 23 0.92 -8.57 -6.32
CA ARG A 23 -0.46 -8.35 -5.85
C ARG A 23 -0.97 -6.94 -6.13
N ALA A 24 -0.15 -5.91 -5.91
CA ALA A 24 -0.53 -4.54 -6.21
C ALA A 24 -0.75 -4.33 -7.72
N ILE A 25 0.08 -4.93 -8.57
CA ILE A 25 -0.08 -4.90 -10.03
C ILE A 25 -1.36 -5.64 -10.45
N GLU A 26 -1.63 -6.81 -9.86
CA GLU A 26 -2.86 -7.58 -10.11
C GLU A 26 -4.12 -6.77 -9.81
N LEU A 27 -4.15 -6.04 -8.69
CA LEU A 27 -5.25 -5.14 -8.32
C LEU A 27 -5.44 -4.02 -9.36
N ALA A 28 -4.36 -3.35 -9.75
CA ALA A 28 -4.40 -2.29 -10.75
C ALA A 28 -4.92 -2.79 -12.10
N CYS A 29 -4.41 -3.92 -12.59
CA CYS A 29 -4.80 -4.48 -13.88
C CYS A 29 -6.25 -4.98 -13.91
N ARG A 30 -6.76 -5.51 -12.78
CA ARG A 30 -8.13 -6.04 -12.74
C ARG A 30 -9.19 -4.96 -12.56
N TYR A 31 -8.91 -3.97 -11.73
CA TYR A 31 -9.94 -3.05 -11.22
C TYR A 31 -9.66 -1.58 -11.53
N GLY A 32 -8.45 -1.23 -12.00
CA GLY A 32 -8.06 0.16 -12.26
C GLY A 32 -8.63 0.77 -13.55
N GLY A 33 -9.31 -0.01 -14.38
CA GLY A 33 -9.93 0.46 -15.64
C GLY A 33 -11.39 0.93 -15.49
N THR A 34 -11.84 1.23 -14.27
CA THR A 34 -13.20 1.69 -13.98
C THR A 34 -13.30 3.22 -13.99
N ASP A 35 -14.45 3.75 -14.41
CA ASP A 35 -14.73 5.19 -14.43
C ASP A 35 -15.27 5.72 -13.09
N GLU A 36 -15.58 4.83 -12.15
CA GLU A 36 -16.12 5.21 -10.85
C GLU A 36 -15.00 5.58 -9.87
N MET A 37 -14.94 6.87 -9.51
CA MET A 37 -13.90 7.41 -8.63
C MET A 37 -13.79 6.67 -7.29
N HIS A 38 -14.91 6.27 -6.69
CA HIS A 38 -14.90 5.56 -5.40
C HIS A 38 -14.36 4.12 -5.54
N HIS A 39 -14.53 3.48 -6.70
CA HIS A 39 -13.89 2.21 -7.03
C HIS A 39 -12.39 2.38 -7.27
N LEU A 40 -11.97 3.43 -7.98
CA LEU A 40 -10.54 3.75 -8.15
C LEU A 40 -9.84 4.05 -6.82
N GLN A 41 -10.49 4.79 -5.91
CA GLN A 41 -9.97 5.05 -4.56
C GLN A 41 -9.76 3.75 -3.77
N TRP A 42 -10.67 2.78 -3.89
CA TRP A 42 -10.51 1.48 -3.25
C TRP A 42 -9.33 0.70 -3.82
N VAL A 43 -9.15 0.71 -5.15
CA VAL A 43 -8.01 0.05 -5.80
C VAL A 43 -6.69 0.64 -5.29
N VAL A 44 -6.58 1.96 -5.21
CA VAL A 44 -5.39 2.64 -4.67
C VAL A 44 -5.17 2.25 -3.20
N ASP A 45 -6.22 2.23 -2.38
CA ASP A 45 -6.13 1.81 -0.98
C ASP A 45 -5.61 0.37 -0.84
N GLN A 46 -6.16 -0.57 -1.62
CA GLN A 46 -5.72 -1.97 -1.59
C GLN A 46 -4.27 -2.14 -2.07
N MET A 47 -3.86 -1.43 -3.13
CA MET A 47 -2.47 -1.43 -3.59
C MET A 47 -1.51 -0.95 -2.51
N VAL A 48 -1.87 0.14 -1.80
CA VAL A 48 -1.03 0.69 -0.73
C VAL A 48 -0.97 -0.26 0.46
N ARG A 49 -2.06 -0.94 0.83
CA ARG A 49 -2.04 -1.98 1.88
C ARG A 49 -1.07 -3.11 1.55
N GLU A 50 -1.13 -3.64 0.33
CA GLU A 50 -0.25 -4.73 -0.12
C GLU A 50 1.22 -4.31 -0.06
N LEU A 51 1.55 -3.12 -0.55
CA LEU A 51 2.92 -2.61 -0.61
C LEU A 51 3.46 -2.23 0.78
N ALA A 52 2.64 -1.58 1.60
CA ALA A 52 3.03 -1.05 2.90
C ALA A 52 3.15 -2.14 3.99
N GLY A 53 2.29 -3.15 3.95
CA GLY A 53 2.12 -4.10 5.06
C GLY A 53 1.89 -3.37 6.39
N GLU A 54 2.65 -3.73 7.42
CA GLU A 54 2.57 -3.12 8.77
C GLU A 54 2.72 -1.59 8.80
N ARG A 55 3.32 -0.98 7.77
CA ARG A 55 3.51 0.47 7.69
C ARG A 55 2.27 1.22 7.20
N TYR A 56 1.21 0.51 6.80
CA TYR A 56 0.03 1.12 6.20
C TYR A 56 -0.55 2.25 7.05
N ALA A 57 -0.77 2.00 8.34
CA ALA A 57 -1.35 2.99 9.25
C ALA A 57 -0.53 4.29 9.32
N GLN A 58 0.81 4.17 9.38
CA GLN A 58 1.69 5.34 9.40
C GLN A 58 1.65 6.08 8.05
N ILE A 59 1.69 5.37 6.93
CA ILE A 59 1.65 5.99 5.60
C ILE A 59 0.35 6.75 5.37
N VAL A 60 -0.79 6.21 5.82
CA VAL A 60 -2.07 6.91 5.74
C VAL A 60 -2.07 8.14 6.64
N ALA A 61 -1.61 8.01 7.88
CA ALA A 61 -1.51 9.15 8.80
C ALA A 61 -0.64 10.28 8.22
N ASP A 62 0.54 9.94 7.68
CA ASP A 62 1.45 10.88 7.04
C ASP A 62 0.80 11.54 5.80
N ALA A 63 0.08 10.76 4.99
CA ALA A 63 -0.63 11.28 3.81
C ALA A 63 -1.79 12.22 4.18
N THR A 64 -2.41 12.03 5.35
CA THR A 64 -3.49 12.90 5.86
C THR A 64 -2.97 14.12 6.62
N SER A 65 -1.74 14.09 7.11
CA SER A 65 -1.08 15.17 7.83
C SER A 65 -0.53 16.21 6.85
N GLY A 66 -1.42 16.99 6.24
CA GLY A 66 -1.05 18.05 5.30
C GLY A 66 -0.50 19.31 5.99
N GLU A 67 -0.30 20.37 5.19
CA GLU A 67 0.46 21.55 5.60
C GLU A 67 -0.13 22.33 6.80
N ASP A 68 -1.44 22.21 7.04
CA ASP A 68 -2.16 22.88 8.15
C ASP A 68 -2.37 21.96 9.38
N GLY A 69 -1.81 20.75 9.39
CA GLY A 69 -1.92 19.77 10.46
C GLY A 69 -2.64 18.48 10.06
N PRO A 70 -2.90 17.58 11.04
CA PRO A 70 -3.63 16.34 10.79
C PRO A 70 -5.01 16.62 10.16
N ASP A 71 -5.41 15.77 9.21
CA ASP A 71 -6.68 15.83 8.46
C ASP A 71 -6.82 16.95 7.40
N THR A 72 -5.73 17.63 7.04
CA THR A 72 -5.73 18.59 5.91
C THR A 72 -6.05 17.89 4.58
N TYR A 73 -5.57 16.66 4.40
CA TYR A 73 -5.90 15.81 3.26
C TYR A 73 -6.68 14.58 3.72
N LYS A 74 -7.62 14.11 2.89
CA LYS A 74 -8.44 12.93 3.20
C LYS A 74 -7.92 11.71 2.45
N TRP A 75 -7.74 10.61 3.19
CA TRP A 75 -7.51 9.29 2.62
C TRP A 75 -8.84 8.54 2.49
N SER A 76 -9.32 8.35 1.25
CA SER A 76 -10.54 7.59 0.99
C SER A 76 -10.21 6.11 0.79
N VAL A 77 -10.81 5.24 1.59
CA VAL A 77 -10.72 3.77 1.43
C VAL A 77 -11.55 3.24 0.24
N GLY A 78 -12.36 4.12 -0.37
CA GLY A 78 -13.23 3.79 -1.50
C GLY A 78 -14.31 2.75 -1.20
N ILE A 79 -14.91 2.19 -2.25
CA ILE A 79 -15.86 1.07 -2.21
C ILE A 79 -15.34 -0.01 -3.16
N ALA A 80 -15.53 -1.29 -2.85
CA ALA A 80 -15.10 -2.37 -3.73
C ALA A 80 -15.96 -2.39 -5.04
N PRO A 81 -15.35 -2.60 -6.22
CA PRO A 81 -16.05 -2.75 -7.51
C PRO A 81 -16.97 -3.98 -7.58
#